data_AF-A0A645C1N1-F1
#
_entry.id   AF-A0A645C1N1-F1
#
_cell.length_a   1.000
_cell.length_b   1.000
_cell.length_c   1.000
_cell.angle_alpha   90.00
_cell.angle_beta   90.00
_cell.angle_gamma   90.00
#
_symmetry.space_group_name_H-M   'P 1'
#
loop_
_entity.id
_entity.type
_entity.pdbx_description
1 polymer ?
#
loop_
_entity_poly.entity_id
_entity_poly.type
_entity_poly.pdbx_seq_one_letter_code
_entity_poly.pdbx_strand_id
1 'polypeptide(L)'
;MLKCGADKVSVNSGAIRNPALIGEAAKRYGDQCVVLSVDVKRVDGAFHVFAKGGREDTGLDALDWIKRGVDAGAGEIVLNSIDTDGVKQGFDLEMLRAVCEIVGVPVIASGGAGGVKDFVTLFRELPKADAGLAASIFHFGEVRIPDLKQALFEAGITVRR
;
A
#
# COMPACT_ATOMS: atom_id res chain seq x y z
N MET A 1 -11.57 2.94 -18.18
CA MET A 1 -11.57 2.88 -16.71
C MET A 1 -11.87 4.23 -16.08
N LEU A 2 -10.97 5.23 -16.11
CA LEU A 2 -11.26 6.55 -15.52
C LEU A 2 -12.51 7.22 -16.13
N LYS A 3 -12.64 7.21 -17.46
CA LYS A 3 -13.85 7.66 -18.18
C LYS A 3 -15.11 6.81 -17.92
N CYS A 4 -14.97 5.70 -17.21
CA CYS A 4 -16.04 4.75 -16.92
C CYS A 4 -16.45 4.79 -15.44
N GLY A 5 -16.03 5.81 -14.67
CA GLY A 5 -16.41 6.03 -13.28
C GLY A 5 -15.37 5.62 -12.24
N ALA A 6 -14.16 5.21 -12.64
CA ALA A 6 -13.07 5.02 -11.68
C ALA A 6 -12.43 6.37 -11.33
N ASP A 7 -12.20 6.63 -10.04
CA ASP A 7 -11.52 7.85 -9.56
C ASP A 7 -9.99 7.74 -9.64
N LYS A 8 -9.45 6.52 -9.48
CA LYS A 8 -8.02 6.22 -9.51
C LYS A 8 -7.74 4.94 -10.31
N VAL A 9 -6.52 4.80 -10.82
CA VAL A 9 -6.03 3.56 -11.44
C VAL A 9 -4.77 3.10 -10.71
N SER A 10 -4.78 1.83 -10.29
CA SER A 10 -3.62 1.16 -9.73
C SER A 10 -2.76 0.54 -10.84
N VAL A 11 -1.46 0.81 -10.80
CA VAL A 11 -0.45 0.23 -11.69
C VAL A 11 0.61 -0.52 -10.88
N ASN A 12 1.02 -1.69 -11.37
CA ASN A 12 2.06 -2.54 -10.78
C ASN A 12 2.96 -3.09 -11.91
N SER A 13 2.76 -4.34 -12.34
CA SER A 13 3.64 -4.98 -13.35
C SER A 13 3.66 -4.24 -14.70
N GLY A 14 2.58 -3.54 -15.05
CA GLY A 14 2.55 -2.66 -16.23
C GLY A 14 3.52 -1.47 -16.12
N ALA A 15 3.66 -0.89 -14.93
CA ALA A 15 4.61 0.18 -14.66
C ALA A 15 6.05 -0.35 -14.56
N ILE A 16 6.26 -1.54 -14.00
CA ILE A 16 7.59 -2.18 -14.00
C ILE A 16 8.10 -2.38 -15.44
N ARG A 17 7.24 -2.91 -16.32
CA ARG A 17 7.58 -3.13 -17.74
C ARG A 17 7.74 -1.83 -18.54
N ASN A 18 6.94 -0.82 -18.24
CA ASN A 18 7.02 0.49 -18.87
C ASN A 18 6.91 1.62 -17.83
N PRO A 19 8.04 2.05 -17.23
CA PRO A 19 8.02 3.07 -16.17
C PRO A 19 7.45 4.42 -16.60
N ALA A 20 7.54 4.76 -17.90
CA ALA A 20 6.97 6.00 -18.44
C ALA A 20 5.44 6.07 -18.29
N LEU A 21 4.77 4.92 -18.13
CA LEU A 21 3.32 4.84 -17.92
C LEU A 21 2.84 5.70 -16.74
N ILE A 22 3.65 5.79 -15.67
CA ILE A 22 3.30 6.57 -14.48
C ILE A 22 3.20 8.04 -14.85
N GLY A 23 4.25 8.61 -15.44
CA GLY A 23 4.30 10.02 -15.83
C GLY A 23 3.33 10.37 -16.96
N GLU A 24 3.12 9.47 -17.92
CA GLU A 24 2.11 9.67 -18.97
C GLU A 24 0.69 9.71 -18.41
N ALA A 25 0.37 8.84 -17.44
CA ALA A 25 -0.92 8.83 -16.77
C ALA A 25 -1.09 10.06 -15.88
N ALA A 26 -0.08 10.39 -15.07
CA ALA A 26 -0.07 11.54 -14.18
C ALA A 26 -0.26 12.85 -14.94
N LYS A 27 0.49 13.06 -16.02
CA LYS A 27 0.35 14.24 -16.89
C LYS A 27 -1.06 14.38 -17.49
N ARG A 28 -1.73 13.26 -17.74
CA ARG A 28 -3.04 13.24 -18.41
C ARG A 28 -4.22 13.38 -17.45
N TYR A 29 -4.10 12.83 -16.25
CA TYR A 29 -5.23 12.68 -15.31
C TYR A 29 -4.98 13.34 -13.94
N GLY A 30 -3.76 13.82 -13.69
CA GLY A 30 -3.29 14.31 -12.40
C GLY A 30 -2.71 13.19 -11.55
N ASP A 31 -1.70 13.52 -10.75
CA ASP A 31 -0.94 12.58 -9.92
C ASP A 31 -1.85 11.81 -8.96
N GLN A 32 -2.87 12.47 -8.40
CA GLN A 32 -3.84 11.88 -7.47
C GLN A 32 -4.66 10.73 -8.08
N CYS A 33 -4.70 10.61 -9.41
CA CYS A 33 -5.40 9.52 -10.10
C CYS A 33 -4.51 8.28 -10.31
N VAL A 34 -3.21 8.37 -10.02
CA VAL A 34 -2.24 7.30 -10.23
C VAL A 34 -1.82 6.69 -8.89
N VAL A 35 -2.21 5.43 -8.67
CA VAL A 35 -1.80 4.65 -7.51
C VAL A 35 -0.70 3.69 -7.96
N LEU A 36 0.48 3.76 -7.35
CA LEU A 36 1.54 2.78 -7.57
C LEU A 36 1.39 1.66 -6.53
N SER A 37 0.95 0.50 -6.99
CA SER A 37 0.91 -0.72 -6.17
C SER A 37 2.21 -1.49 -6.34
N VAL A 38 2.84 -1.82 -5.23
CA VAL A 38 4.13 -2.51 -5.20
C VAL A 38 4.03 -3.73 -4.29
N ASP A 39 4.32 -4.90 -4.85
CA ASP A 39 4.49 -6.13 -4.09
C ASP A 39 5.96 -6.24 -3.69
N VAL A 40 6.23 -6.29 -2.39
CA VAL A 40 7.59 -6.24 -1.83
C VAL A 40 7.83 -7.44 -0.94
N LYS A 41 9.03 -8.01 -1.03
CA LYS A 41 9.49 -9.11 -0.18
C LYS A 41 10.93 -8.89 0.24
N ARG A 42 11.31 -9.35 1.44
CA ARG A 42 12.72 -9.42 1.84
C ARG A 42 13.43 -10.56 1.11
N VAL A 43 14.54 -10.26 0.46
CA VAL A 43 15.47 -11.21 -0.17
C VAL A 43 16.87 -10.87 0.32
N ASP A 44 17.51 -11.80 1.02
CA ASP A 44 18.84 -11.61 1.61
C ASP A 44 19.01 -10.32 2.44
N GLY A 45 17.93 -9.90 3.11
CA GLY A 45 17.87 -8.70 3.95
C GLY A 45 17.56 -7.40 3.21
N ALA A 46 17.42 -7.41 1.88
CA ALA A 46 17.02 -6.26 1.08
C ALA A 46 15.54 -6.34 0.65
N PHE A 47 14.91 -5.19 0.41
CA PHE A 47 13.53 -5.12 -0.09
C PHE A 47 13.50 -5.18 -1.61
N HIS A 48 13.00 -6.29 -2.15
CA HIS A 48 12.89 -6.48 -3.59
C HIS A 48 11.44 -6.30 -4.06
N VAL A 49 11.27 -5.72 -5.24
CA VAL A 49 9.98 -5.66 -5.95
C VAL A 49 9.70 -6.98 -6.65
N PHE A 50 8.48 -7.47 -6.50
CA PHE A 50 8.00 -8.66 -7.18
C PHE A 50 6.91 -8.32 -8.21
N ALA A 51 6.86 -9.10 -9.28
CA ALA A 51 5.87 -9.00 -10.34
C ALA A 51 4.99 -10.26 -10.44
N LYS A 52 3.99 -10.22 -11.33
CA LYS A 52 3.08 -11.33 -11.62
C LYS A 52 2.35 -11.87 -10.37
N GLY A 53 1.94 -10.94 -9.50
CA GLY A 53 1.28 -11.25 -8.23
C GLY A 53 2.22 -11.93 -7.25
N GLY A 54 3.39 -11.32 -7.02
CA GLY A 54 4.36 -11.79 -6.02
C GLY A 54 5.19 -13.03 -6.40
N ARG A 55 5.18 -13.47 -7.67
CA ARG A 55 5.81 -14.74 -8.09
C ARG A 55 7.19 -14.60 -8.71
N GLU A 56 7.50 -13.44 -9.24
CA GLU A 56 8.74 -13.19 -9.97
C GLU A 56 9.50 -12.06 -9.28
N ASP A 57 10.68 -12.38 -8.73
CA ASP A 57 11.60 -11.37 -8.23
C ASP A 57 12.15 -10.58 -9.42
N THR A 58 11.98 -9.27 -9.40
CA THR A 58 12.45 -8.39 -10.47
C THR A 58 13.89 -7.93 -10.27
N GLY A 59 14.46 -8.13 -9.09
CA GLY A 59 15.76 -7.61 -8.67
C GLY A 59 15.80 -6.09 -8.47
N LEU A 60 14.65 -5.40 -8.58
CA LEU A 60 14.56 -3.97 -8.28
C LEU A 60 14.52 -3.76 -6.78
N ASP A 61 15.31 -2.83 -6.28
CA ASP A 61 15.16 -2.29 -4.93
C ASP A 61 13.81 -1.58 -4.81
N ALA A 62 13.04 -1.93 -3.78
CA ALA A 62 11.69 -1.43 -3.59
C ALA A 62 11.66 0.05 -3.21
N LEU A 63 12.62 0.52 -2.42
CA LEU A 63 12.67 1.92 -1.97
C LEU A 63 13.02 2.83 -3.15
N ASP A 64 14.02 2.45 -3.95
CA ASP A 64 14.39 3.18 -5.17
C ASP A 64 13.26 3.16 -6.21
N TRP A 65 12.59 2.02 -6.39
CA TRP A 65 11.46 1.92 -7.33
C TRP A 65 10.28 2.81 -6.92
N ILE A 66 9.90 2.78 -5.64
CA ILE A 66 8.83 3.61 -5.10
C ILE A 66 9.16 5.09 -5.26
N LYS A 67 10.38 5.50 -4.88
CA LYS A 67 10.83 6.89 -5.01
C LYS A 67 10.75 7.38 -6.46
N ARG A 68 11.26 6.59 -7.40
CA ARG A 68 11.18 6.89 -8.84
C ARG A 68 9.73 7.01 -9.33
N GLY A 69 8.83 6.17 -8.80
CA GLY A 69 7.41 6.24 -9.11
C GLY A 69 6.76 7.53 -8.64
N VAL A 70 7.05 7.95 -7.40
CA VAL A 70 6.57 9.24 -6.86
C VAL A 70 7.14 10.42 -7.63
N ASP A 71 8.45 10.41 -7.92
CA ASP A 71 9.11 11.45 -8.73
C ASP A 71 8.52 11.54 -10.16
N ALA A 72 7.97 10.43 -10.67
CA ALA A 72 7.28 10.37 -11.95
C ALA A 72 5.79 10.76 -11.90
N GLY A 73 5.24 11.08 -10.72
CA GLY A 73 3.85 11.53 -10.54
C GLY A 73 2.87 10.47 -10.03
N ALA A 74 3.35 9.39 -9.38
CA ALA A 74 2.46 8.55 -8.58
C ALA A 74 1.98 9.32 -7.35
N GLY A 75 0.67 9.55 -7.23
CA GLY A 75 0.08 10.34 -6.15
C GLY A 75 -0.29 9.55 -4.90
N GLU A 76 -0.16 8.22 -4.92
CA GLU A 76 -0.44 7.35 -3.77
C GLU A 76 0.30 6.01 -3.93
N ILE A 77 0.78 5.45 -2.83
CA ILE A 77 1.45 4.14 -2.79
C ILE A 77 0.55 3.12 -2.10
N VAL A 78 0.36 1.96 -2.72
CA VAL A 78 -0.16 0.77 -2.04
C VAL A 78 1.01 -0.19 -1.87
N LEU A 79 1.51 -0.29 -0.64
CA LEU A 79 2.62 -1.17 -0.29
C LEU A 79 2.07 -2.50 0.21
N ASN A 80 2.29 -3.56 -0.56
CA ASN A 80 1.89 -4.91 -0.22
C ASN A 80 3.11 -5.72 0.23
N SER A 81 3.19 -6.08 1.51
CA SER A 81 4.24 -6.97 2.02
C SER A 81 3.85 -8.42 1.74
N ILE A 82 4.62 -9.09 0.87
CA ILE A 82 4.46 -10.52 0.58
C ILE A 82 4.80 -11.36 1.82
N ASP A 83 5.72 -10.89 2.65
CA ASP A 83 6.16 -11.61 3.85
C ASP A 83 5.04 -11.76 4.88
N THR A 84 4.13 -10.79 4.97
CA THR A 84 3.00 -10.81 5.91
C THR A 84 1.67 -11.19 5.25
N ASP A 85 1.60 -11.26 3.91
CA ASP A 85 0.33 -11.54 3.22
C ASP A 85 -0.22 -12.93 3.58
N GLY A 86 -1.52 -12.97 3.90
CA GLY A 86 -2.19 -14.17 4.39
C GLY A 86 -1.81 -14.65 5.81
N VAL A 87 -0.78 -14.08 6.45
CA VAL A 87 -0.30 -14.53 7.77
C VAL A 87 -1.23 -14.11 8.91
N LYS A 88 -2.00 -13.02 8.74
CA LYS A 88 -2.96 -12.48 9.73
C LYS A 88 -2.33 -12.17 11.10
N GLN A 89 -1.08 -11.70 11.11
CA GLN A 89 -0.33 -11.34 12.33
C GLN A 89 0.05 -9.84 12.40
N GLY A 90 -0.57 -9.02 11.56
CA GLY A 90 -0.32 -7.59 11.48
C GLY A 90 0.40 -7.16 10.22
N PHE A 91 0.44 -5.84 10.02
CA PHE A 91 1.13 -5.21 8.90
C PHE A 91 2.64 -5.19 9.11
N ASP A 92 3.39 -5.09 8.02
CA ASP A 92 4.84 -4.98 8.04
C ASP A 92 5.32 -3.56 8.37
N LEU A 93 5.38 -3.25 9.67
CA LEU A 93 5.67 -1.89 10.14
C LEU A 93 7.08 -1.41 9.79
N GLU A 94 8.06 -2.32 9.70
CA GLU A 94 9.44 -1.97 9.33
C GLU A 94 9.48 -1.52 7.86
N MET A 95 8.92 -2.32 6.97
CA MET A 95 8.88 -2.01 5.55
C MET A 95 8.05 -0.74 5.27
N LEU A 96 6.91 -0.59 5.94
CA LEU A 96 6.08 0.61 5.83
C LEU A 96 6.81 1.86 6.33
N ARG A 97 7.55 1.76 7.44
CA ARG A 97 8.33 2.87 7.98
C ARG A 97 9.39 3.33 7.00
N ALA A 98 10.14 2.38 6.41
CA ALA A 98 11.15 2.68 5.41
C ALA A 98 10.57 3.43 4.19
N VAL A 99 9.38 3.03 3.71
CA VAL A 99 8.70 3.72 2.61
C VAL A 99 8.20 5.10 3.01
N CYS A 100 7.54 5.24 4.18
CA CYS A 100 7.02 6.51 4.69
C CYS A 100 8.11 7.56 4.97
N GLU A 101 9.38 7.14 5.09
CA GLU A 101 10.51 8.05 5.28
C GLU A 101 11.02 8.66 3.99
N ILE A 102 10.79 8.01 2.84
CA ILE A 102 11.34 8.44 1.54
C ILE A 102 10.30 9.08 0.60
N VAL A 103 9.00 9.02 0.93
CA VAL A 103 7.93 9.62 0.13
C VAL A 103 7.11 10.64 0.91
N GLY A 104 6.56 11.63 0.19
CA GLY A 104 5.62 12.62 0.74
C GLY A 104 4.17 12.43 0.29
N VAL A 105 3.87 11.37 -0.46
CA VAL A 105 2.52 11.02 -0.91
C VAL A 105 1.88 10.00 0.05
N PRO A 106 0.55 9.87 0.06
CA PRO A 106 -0.12 8.90 0.93
C PRO A 106 0.38 7.46 0.74
N VAL A 107 0.58 6.75 1.85
CA VAL A 107 0.99 5.35 1.89
C VAL A 107 -0.09 4.48 2.52
N ILE A 108 -0.55 3.49 1.75
CA ILE A 108 -1.54 2.51 2.14
C ILE A 108 -0.85 1.20 2.48
N ALA A 109 -1.01 0.76 3.73
CA ALA A 109 -0.53 -0.54 4.18
C ALA A 109 -1.41 -1.68 3.66
N SER A 110 -0.81 -2.69 3.03
CA SER A 110 -1.48 -3.91 2.57
C SER A 110 -0.66 -5.15 2.95
N GLY A 111 -1.36 -6.25 3.23
CA GLY A 111 -0.77 -7.53 3.63
C GLY A 111 -0.66 -7.70 5.15
N GLY A 112 -1.30 -8.74 5.67
CA GLY A 112 -1.07 -9.24 7.04
C GLY A 112 -2.07 -8.86 8.13
N ALA A 113 -3.00 -7.92 7.90
CA ALA A 113 -4.06 -7.66 8.88
C ALA A 113 -4.94 -8.89 9.14
N GLY A 114 -5.01 -9.31 10.41
CA GLY A 114 -5.84 -10.39 10.94
C GLY A 114 -7.03 -9.91 11.76
N GLY A 115 -6.98 -8.68 12.29
CA GLY A 115 -8.09 -8.13 13.07
C GLY A 115 -7.96 -6.65 13.39
N VAL A 116 -8.91 -6.15 14.19
CA VAL A 116 -8.99 -4.73 14.59
C VAL A 116 -7.70 -4.22 15.25
N LYS A 117 -7.07 -5.05 16.09
CA LYS A 117 -5.83 -4.68 16.80
C LYS A 117 -4.70 -4.31 15.85
N ASP A 118 -4.61 -4.95 14.69
CA ASP A 118 -3.53 -4.69 13.72
C ASP A 118 -3.62 -3.29 13.12
N PHE A 119 -4.84 -2.78 12.90
CA PHE A 119 -5.06 -1.40 12.44
C PHE A 119 -4.76 -0.40 13.55
N VAL A 120 -5.17 -0.69 14.80
CA VAL A 120 -4.82 0.16 15.94
C VAL A 120 -3.30 0.25 16.10
N THR A 121 -2.61 -0.88 16.00
CA THR A 121 -1.14 -0.93 16.03
C THR A 121 -0.53 -0.15 14.87
N LEU A 122 -1.01 -0.35 13.64
CA LEU A 122 -0.52 0.38 12.46
C LEU A 122 -0.52 1.90 12.68
N PHE A 123 -1.68 2.48 13.03
CA PHE A 123 -1.81 3.93 13.12
C PHE A 123 -1.19 4.52 14.39
N ARG A 124 -1.01 3.74 15.46
CA ARG A 124 -0.29 4.19 16.66
C ARG A 124 1.22 4.18 16.48
N GLU A 125 1.76 3.07 15.96
CA GLU A 125 3.21 2.87 15.82
C GLU A 125 3.79 3.55 14.57
N LEU A 126 2.94 3.78 13.56
CA LEU A 126 3.30 4.49 12.35
C LEU A 126 2.22 5.51 11.95
N PRO A 127 2.16 6.68 12.63
CA PRO A 127 1.20 7.74 12.32
C PRO A 127 1.33 8.34 10.91
N LYS A 128 2.44 8.04 10.21
CA LYS A 128 2.67 8.43 8.82
C LYS A 128 1.97 7.53 7.80
N ALA A 129 1.44 6.38 8.21
CA ALA A 129 0.61 5.55 7.32
C ALA A 129 -0.79 6.16 7.21
N ASP A 130 -1.24 6.43 5.99
CA ASP A 130 -2.50 7.15 5.74
C ASP A 130 -3.72 6.24 5.72
N ALA A 131 -3.54 4.97 5.36
CA ALA A 131 -4.61 3.97 5.38
C ALA A 131 -4.08 2.54 5.59
N GLY A 132 -4.97 1.68 6.08
CA GLY A 132 -4.79 0.23 6.11
C GLY A 132 -5.80 -0.43 5.18
N LEU A 133 -5.34 -1.35 4.34
CA LEU A 133 -6.12 -2.16 3.43
C LEU A 133 -6.10 -3.61 3.90
N ALA A 134 -7.29 -4.20 4.01
CA ALA A 134 -7.44 -5.64 4.19
C ALA A 134 -8.63 -6.13 3.35
N ALA A 135 -8.58 -7.39 2.93
CA ALA A 135 -9.64 -8.00 2.13
C ALA A 135 -10.34 -9.14 2.86
N SER A 136 -9.59 -10.19 3.24
CA SER A 136 -10.15 -11.44 3.78
C SER A 136 -10.98 -11.23 5.06
N ILE A 137 -10.45 -10.47 6.02
CA ILE A 137 -11.13 -10.23 7.32
C ILE A 137 -12.49 -9.54 7.17
N PHE A 138 -12.65 -8.71 6.14
CA PHE A 138 -13.93 -8.03 5.86
C PHE A 138 -14.84 -8.90 4.99
N HIS A 139 -14.28 -9.59 3.98
CA HIS A 139 -15.05 -10.45 3.09
C HIS A 139 -15.70 -11.62 3.83
N PHE A 140 -14.98 -12.22 4.79
CA PHE A 140 -15.49 -13.32 5.61
C PHE A 140 -16.26 -12.86 6.86
N GLY A 141 -16.41 -11.53 7.07
CA GLY A 141 -17.15 -10.98 8.20
C GLY A 141 -16.47 -11.18 9.56
N GLU A 142 -15.19 -11.54 9.60
CA GLU A 142 -14.38 -11.68 10.82
C GLU A 142 -14.26 -10.34 11.55
N VAL A 143 -14.22 -9.24 10.79
CA VAL A 143 -14.25 -7.87 11.29
C VAL A 143 -15.33 -7.09 10.56
N ARG A 144 -16.22 -6.41 11.29
CA ARG A 144 -17.15 -5.45 10.70
C ARG A 144 -16.51 -4.06 10.66
N ILE A 145 -16.71 -3.34 9.56
CA ILE A 145 -16.17 -1.98 9.38
C ILE A 145 -16.61 -1.01 10.51
N PRO A 146 -17.88 -1.03 10.99
CA PRO A 146 -18.29 -0.18 12.11
C PRO A 146 -17.49 -0.46 13.39
N ASP A 147 -17.22 -1.74 13.70
CA ASP A 147 -16.49 -2.13 14.91
C ASP A 147 -15.02 -1.70 14.81
N LEU A 148 -14.40 -1.84 13.63
CA LEU A 148 -13.06 -1.33 13.37
C LEU A 148 -13.00 0.18 13.58
N LYS A 149 -13.91 0.94 12.98
CA LYS A 149 -13.96 2.41 13.12
C LYS A 149 -14.16 2.83 14.58
N GLN A 150 -15.04 2.13 15.30
CA GLN A 150 -15.28 2.41 16.72
C GLN A 150 -14.01 2.20 17.55
N ALA A 151 -13.32 1.09 17.35
CA ALA A 151 -12.07 0.80 18.06
C ALA A 151 -10.94 1.79 17.72
N LEU A 152 -10.82 2.20 16.45
CA LEU A 152 -9.87 3.23 16.05
C LEU A 152 -10.18 4.57 16.74
N PHE A 153 -11.45 4.96 16.78
CA PHE A 153 -11.88 6.17 17.48
C PHE A 153 -11.57 6.11 18.98
N GLU A 154 -11.90 5.00 19.65
CA GLU A 154 -11.59 4.77 21.07
C GLU A 154 -10.09 4.78 21.35
N ALA A 155 -9.28 4.37 20.36
CA ALA A 155 -7.84 4.40 20.42
C ALA A 155 -7.22 5.79 20.18
N GLY A 156 -8.03 6.82 19.91
CA GLY A 156 -7.60 8.19 19.65
C GLY A 156 -7.24 8.47 18.18
N ILE A 157 -7.55 7.55 17.27
CA ILE A 157 -7.24 7.66 15.84
C ILE A 157 -8.45 8.28 15.12
N THR A 158 -8.19 9.33 14.33
CA THR A 158 -9.25 10.03 13.61
C THR A 158 -9.75 9.18 12.44
N VAL A 159 -11.06 8.94 12.40
CA VAL A 159 -11.71 8.15 11.35
C VAL A 159 -13.04 8.78 10.95
N ARG A 160 -13.46 8.57 9.70
CA ARG A 160 -14.79 8.99 9.22
C ARG A 160 -15.87 8.16 9.91
N ARG A 161 -16.83 8.83 10.55
CA ARG A 161 -18.04 8.20 11.10
C ARG A 161 -19.02 7.93 9.98
#